data_AF-A0A9N8D057-F1
#
_entry.id   AF-A0A9N8D057-F1
#
_cell.length_a   1.000
_cell.length_b   1.000
_cell.length_c   1.000
_cell.angle_alpha   90.00
_cell.angle_beta   90.00
_cell.angle_gamma   90.00
#
_symmetry.space_group_name_H-M   'P 1'
#
loop_
_entity.id
_entity.type
_entity.pdbx_description
1 polymer ?
#
loop_
_entity_poly.entity_id
_entity_poly.type
_entity_poly.pdbx_seq_one_letter_code
_entity_poly.pdbx_strand_id
1 'polypeptide(L)' 'MCSGAMVWSQSGRMVYCLSHDELAEIAGFNIMLCSGEIFAKSPFKPEVTHGVLKEKTMLIYTQYFQPTT' A
#
# COMPACT_ATOMS: atom_id res chain seq x y z
N MET A 1 2.68 4.23 -9.07
CA MET A 1 2.57 5.71 -9.00
C MET A 1 2.99 6.25 -7.62
N CYS A 2 2.28 5.90 -6.54
CA CYS A 2 2.52 6.45 -5.19
C CYS A 2 3.93 6.23 -4.65
N SER A 3 4.52 5.04 -4.82
CA SER A 3 5.86 4.74 -4.31
C SER A 3 6.95 5.56 -5.01
N GLY A 4 6.76 5.91 -6.29
CA GLY A 4 7.67 6.83 -6.99
C GLY A 4 7.61 8.23 -6.41
N ALA A 5 6.41 8.72 -6.07
CA ALA A 5 6.25 10.03 -5.43
C ALA A 5 6.97 10.08 -4.08
N MET A 6 6.89 9.01 -3.28
CA MET A 6 7.60 8.91 -1.99
C MET A 6 9.13 8.94 -2.14
N VAL A 7 9.67 8.34 -3.22
CA VAL A 7 11.10 8.39 -3.54
C VAL A 7 11.52 9.81 -3.92
N TRP A 8 10.75 10.48 -4.79
CA TRP A 8 11.05 11.85 -5.22
C TRP A 8 10.92 12.88 -4.10
N SER A 9 9.99 12.69 -3.17
CA SER A 9 9.84 13.54 -1.99
C SER A 9 10.82 13.23 -0.87
N GLN A 10 11.71 12.23 -1.05
CA GLN A 10 12.68 11.79 -0.04
C GLN A 10 12.03 11.46 1.31
N SER A 11 10.86 10.81 1.30
CA SER A 11 10.12 10.47 2.51
C SER A 11 10.83 9.39 3.33
N GLY A 12 11.46 9.74 4.47
CA GLY A 12 12.29 8.80 5.24
C GLY A 12 11.59 7.55 5.78
N ARG A 13 10.26 7.56 5.92
CA ARG A 13 9.49 6.43 6.46
C ARG A 13 8.13 6.29 5.78
N MET A 14 7.75 5.05 5.47
CA MET A 14 6.43 4.66 5.01
C MET A 14 5.79 3.73 6.04
N VAL A 15 4.61 4.10 6.52
CA VAL A 15 3.80 3.27 7.42
C VAL A 15 2.45 3.03 6.77
N TYR A 16 2.04 1.77 6.65
CA TYR A 16 0.77 1.42 6.01
C TYR A 16 0.05 0.27 6.70
N CYS A 17 -1.26 0.19 6.47
CA CYS A 17 -2.13 -0.84 7.05
C CYS A 17 -2.13 -2.12 6.20
N LEU A 18 -2.56 -2.00 4.94
CA LEU A 18 -2.70 -3.11 3.99
C LEU A 18 -1.62 -3.06 2.92
N SER A 19 -1.10 -4.24 2.57
CA SER A 19 -0.21 -4.38 1.43
C SER A 19 -0.95 -4.17 0.12
N HIS A 20 -0.17 -4.01 -0.95
CA HIS A 20 -0.71 -3.96 -2.30
C HIS A 20 -1.57 -5.19 -2.62
N ASP A 21 -1.08 -6.39 -2.28
CA ASP A 21 -1.76 -7.67 -2.58
C ASP A 21 -3.06 -7.79 -1.78
N GLU A 22 -3.03 -7.45 -0.49
CA GLU A 22 -4.20 -7.48 0.39
C GLU A 22 -5.30 -6.53 -0.10
N LEU A 23 -4.91 -5.34 -0.57
CA LEU A 23 -5.88 -4.39 -1.13
C LEU A 23 -6.42 -4.89 -2.48
N ALA A 24 -5.59 -5.52 -3.31
CA ALA A 24 -6.02 -6.07 -4.60
C ALA A 24 -7.04 -7.21 -4.42
N GLU A 25 -6.87 -8.06 -3.40
CA GLU A 25 -7.84 -9.10 -3.02
C GLU A 25 -9.20 -8.52 -2.63
N ILE A 26 -9.22 -7.40 -1.88
CA ILE A 26 -10.47 -6.78 -1.43
C ILE A 26 -11.14 -5.99 -2.56
N ALA A 27 -10.35 -5.23 -3.32
CA ALA A 27 -10.87 -4.27 -4.28
C ALA A 27 -11.13 -4.87 -5.67
N GLY A 28 -10.62 -6.08 -5.95
CA GLY A 28 -10.80 -6.77 -7.22
C GLY A 28 -10.03 -6.17 -8.40
N PHE A 29 -9.13 -5.22 -8.15
CA PHE A 29 -8.24 -4.66 -9.17
C PHE A 29 -6.78 -4.73 -8.71
N ASN A 30 -5.90 -5.03 -9.66
CA ASN A 30 -4.48 -5.15 -9.41
C ASN A 30 -3.76 -3.82 -9.71
N ILE A 31 -2.77 -3.49 -8.90
CA ILE A 31 -1.89 -2.34 -9.05
C ILE A 31 -0.56 -2.89 -9.56
N MET A 32 -0.02 -2.32 -10.63
CA MET A 32 1.01 -2.98 -11.44
C MET A 32 2.31 -3.42 -10.72
N LEU A 33 2.74 -2.70 -9.67
CA LEU A 33 4.02 -2.93 -8.98
C LEU A 33 3.93 -2.64 -7.48
N CYS A 34 4.48 -3.53 -6.66
CA CYS A 34 4.58 -3.36 -5.21
C CYS A 34 5.60 -2.26 -4.84
N SER A 35 5.37 -1.58 -3.70
CA SER A 35 6.28 -0.54 -3.18
C SER A 35 7.69 -1.07 -2.91
N GLY A 36 7.83 -2.32 -2.44
CA GLY A 36 9.12 -2.94 -2.18
C GLY A 36 10.03 -3.01 -3.41
N GLU A 37 9.47 -3.35 -4.58
CA GLU A 37 10.24 -3.40 -5.83
C GLU A 37 10.73 -2.02 -6.27
N ILE A 38 9.87 -1.01 -6.13
CA ILE A 38 10.21 0.37 -6.49
C ILE A 38 11.33 0.88 -5.58
N PHE A 39 11.21 0.66 -4.27
CA PHE A 39 12.24 1.06 -3.31
C PHE A 39 13.56 0.31 -3.52
N ALA A 40 13.53 -0.98 -3.85
CA ALA A 40 14.75 -1.75 -4.12
C ALA A 40 15.57 -1.17 -5.28
N LYS A 41 14.89 -0.67 -6.32
CA LYS A 41 15.48 -0.06 -7.52
C LYS A 41 15.74 1.45 -7.39
N SER A 42 15.40 2.06 -6.25
CA SER A 42 15.50 3.51 -6.05
C SER A 42 16.73 3.92 -5.23
N PRO A 43 17.30 5.11 -5.51
CA PRO A 43 18.42 5.64 -4.72
C PRO A 43 18.01 6.00 -3.30
N PHE A 44 16.75 6.44 -3.11
CA PHE A 44 16.18 6.75 -1.81
C PHE A 44 15.21 5.65 -1.38
N LYS A 45 15.38 5.15 -0.16
CA LYS A 45 14.68 3.97 0.37
C LYS A 45 14.05 4.31 1.72
N PRO A 46 12.72 4.55 1.77
CA PRO A 46 12.03 4.76 3.04
C PRO A 46 12.13 3.52 3.93
N GLU A 47 12.20 3.72 5.24
CA GLU A 47 11.97 2.63 6.20
C GLU A 47 10.49 2.23 6.14
N VAL A 48 10.20 0.95 6.01
CA VAL A 48 8.84 0.45 5.79
C VAL A 48 8.31 -0.27 7.03
N THR A 49 7.18 0.19 7.58
CA THR A 49 6.41 -0.53 8.60
C THR A 49 5.05 -0.93 8.01
N HIS A 50 4.78 -2.23 7.93
CA HIS A 50 3.54 -2.77 7.38
C HIS A 50 2.60 -3.29 8.49
N GLY A 51 1.31 -3.43 8.18
CA GLY A 51 0.34 -4.09 9.06
C GLY A 51 -0.17 -3.25 10.23
N VAL A 52 0.10 -1.94 10.25
CA VAL A 52 -0.36 -1.08 11.35
C VAL A 52 -1.88 -0.99 11.34
N LEU A 53 -2.54 -1.40 12.44
CA LEU A 53 -3.99 -1.44 12.59
C LEU A 53 -4.73 -2.25 11.50
N LYS A 54 -4.06 -3.27 10.93
CA LYS A 54 -4.57 -4.07 9.82
C LYS A 54 -6.01 -4.56 10.03
N GLU A 55 -6.32 -5.14 11.20
CA GLU A 55 -7.64 -5.73 11.48
C GLU A 55 -8.79 -4.72 11.34
N LYS A 56 -8.64 -3.51 11.87
CA LYS A 56 -9.65 -2.45 11.76
C LYS A 56 -9.79 -1.98 10.32
N THR A 57 -8.66 -1.86 9.63
CA THR A 57 -8.62 -1.36 8.26
C THR A 57 -9.22 -2.37 7.27
N MET A 58 -9.02 -3.67 7.48
CA MET A 58 -9.67 -4.74 6.70
C MET A 58 -11.19 -4.57 6.69
N LEU A 59 -11.81 -4.38 7.86
CA LEU A 59 -13.26 -4.21 7.97
C LEU A 59 -13.76 -3.01 7.15
N ILE A 60 -13.04 -1.89 7.22
CA ILE A 60 -13.39 -0.66 6.50
C ILE A 60 -13.29 -0.88 4.98
N TYR A 61 -12.19 -1.47 4.49
CA TYR A 61 -12.01 -1.68 3.06
C TYR A 61 -12.97 -2.74 2.50
N THR A 62 -13.23 -3.82 3.24
CA THR A 62 -14.24 -4.80 2.83
C THR A 62 -15.62 -4.16 2.75
N GLN A 63 -16.02 -3.32 3.70
CA GLN A 63 -17.29 -2.61 3.64
C GLN A 63 -17.33 -1.59 2.48
N TYR A 64 -16.23 -0.89 2.21
CA TYR A 64 -16.15 0.11 1.13
C TYR A 64 -16.27 -0.51 -0.27
N PHE A 65 -15.63 -1.67 -0.49
CA PHE A 65 -15.65 -2.38 -1.77
C PHE A 65 -16.80 -3.38 -1.91
N GLN A 66 -17.71 -3.47 -0.94
CA GLN A 66 -18.94 -4.24 -1.10
C GLN A 66 -19.79 -3.65 -2.25
N PRO A 67 -20.36 -4.49 -3.13
CA PRO A 67 -21.27 -4.02 -4.17
C PRO A 67 -22.46 -3.31 -3.53
N THR A 68 -22.68 -2.04 -3.88
CA THR A 68 -23.90 -1.33 -3.49
C THR A 68 -25.08 -2.07 -4.13
N THR A 69 -25.86 -2.77 -3.32
CA THR A 69 -27.10 -3.44 -3.75
C THR A 69 -28.20 -2.43 -3.97
#